data_AF-A0A1Q3N9U4-F1
#
_entry.id   AF-A0A1Q3N9U4-F1
#
_cell.length_a   1.000
_cell.length_b   1.000
_cell.length_c   1.000
_cell.angle_alpha   90.00
_cell.angle_beta   90.00
_cell.angle_gamma   90.00
#
_symmetry.space_group_name_H-M   'P 1'
#
loop_
_entity.id
_entity.type
_entity.pdbx_description
1 polymer ?
#
loop_
_entity_poly.entity_id
_entity_poly.type
_entity_poly.pdbx_seq_one_letter_code
_entity_poly.pdbx_strand_id
1 'polypeptide(L)'
;YILHPLRVMLNVPTIEHKIVAVLHDILEDTETTIEDLYQFGFQEHIIDAIVALTKKQGETRLEAALRARQNPIARVVKLADINDNMDLSRIQSPTVKDFERLKEYQQVRDLLLLQNV
;
A
#
# COMPACT_ATOMS: atom_id res chain seq x y z
N TYR A 1 -14.20 5.47 2.70
CA TYR A 1 -12.81 5.02 2.47
C TYR A 1 -11.82 5.58 3.50
N ILE A 2 -11.87 6.88 3.82
CA ILE A 2 -10.86 7.62 4.62
C ILE A 2 -10.31 6.93 5.88
N LEU A 3 -11.10 6.13 6.60
CA LEU A 3 -10.62 5.43 7.79
C LEU A 3 -9.51 4.41 7.50
N HIS A 4 -9.48 3.81 6.30
CA HIS A 4 -8.43 2.86 5.93
C HIS A 4 -7.05 3.54 5.77
N PRO A 5 -6.87 4.56 4.92
CA PRO A 5 -5.59 5.28 4.84
C PRO A 5 -5.12 5.85 6.18
N LEU A 6 -6.04 6.30 7.05
CA LEU A 6 -5.68 6.77 8.38
C LEU A 6 -5.16 5.64 9.29
N ARG A 7 -5.74 4.43 9.25
CA ARG A 7 -5.20 3.29 10.01
C ARG A 7 -3.84 2.86 9.50
N VAL A 8 -3.62 2.85 8.18
CA VAL A 8 -2.31 2.56 7.60
C VAL A 8 -1.28 3.60 8.05
N MET A 9 -1.64 4.90 7.98
CA MET A 9 -0.81 6.01 8.44
C MET A 9 -0.43 5.90 9.93
N LEU A 10 -1.34 5.44 10.79
CA LEU A 10 -1.07 5.28 12.22
C LEU A 10 -0.11 4.12 12.53
N ASN A 11 0.10 3.19 11.58
CA ASN A 11 0.94 2.00 11.74
C ASN A 11 2.30 2.11 11.02
N VAL A 12 2.75 3.33 10.68
CA VAL A 12 4.05 3.57 10.03
C VAL A 12 4.90 4.61 10.78
N PRO A 13 6.25 4.54 10.72
CA PRO A 13 7.11 5.20 11.70
C PRO A 13 7.40 6.68 11.45
N THR A 14 7.73 7.07 10.21
CA THR A 14 8.20 8.44 9.91
C THR A 14 7.12 9.30 9.25
N ILE A 15 7.34 10.62 9.22
CA ILE A 15 6.42 11.56 8.53
C ILE A 15 6.29 11.24 7.04
N GLU A 16 7.38 10.93 6.36
CA GLU A 16 7.34 10.54 4.94
C GLU A 16 6.50 9.27 4.74
N HIS A 17 6.67 8.26 5.59
CA HIS A 17 5.81 7.07 5.55
C HIS A 17 4.34 7.43 5.78
N LYS A 18 4.05 8.34 6.71
CA LYS A 18 2.68 8.78 7.02
C LYS A 18 2.03 9.52 5.85
N ILE A 19 2.78 10.39 5.17
CA ILE A 19 2.33 11.09 3.96
C ILE A 19 2.01 10.05 2.87
N VAL A 20 2.93 9.13 2.60
CA VAL A 20 2.70 8.09 1.58
C VAL A 20 1.55 7.16 1.97
N ALA A 21 1.44 6.79 3.24
CA ALA A 21 0.38 5.92 3.74
C ALA A 21 -1.02 6.54 3.63
N VAL A 22 -1.18 7.83 3.90
CA VAL A 22 -2.50 8.47 3.76
C VAL A 22 -2.89 8.65 2.28
N LEU A 23 -1.89 8.66 1.37
CA LEU A 23 -2.06 8.86 -0.07
C LEU A 23 -1.97 7.57 -0.90
N HIS A 24 -1.77 6.39 -0.29
CA HIS A 24 -1.32 5.21 -1.04
C HIS A 24 -2.26 4.73 -2.15
N ASP A 25 -3.57 4.98 -2.04
CA ASP A 25 -4.56 4.63 -3.06
C ASP A 25 -5.00 5.82 -3.91
N ILE A 26 -4.43 7.02 -3.72
CA ILE A 26 -4.95 8.25 -4.35
C ILE A 26 -4.96 8.14 -5.88
N LEU A 27 -3.96 7.49 -6.48
CA LEU A 27 -3.86 7.30 -7.92
C LEU A 27 -4.70 6.10 -8.43
N GLU A 28 -5.19 5.23 -7.54
CA GLU A 28 -6.04 4.08 -7.91
C GLU A 28 -7.53 4.42 -7.80
N ASP A 29 -7.90 5.12 -6.72
CA ASP A 29 -9.30 5.30 -6.31
C ASP A 29 -9.86 6.70 -6.59
N THR A 30 -9.07 7.59 -7.19
CA THR A 30 -9.50 8.97 -7.52
C THR A 30 -9.04 9.38 -8.92
N GLU A 31 -9.51 10.54 -9.39
CA GLU A 31 -9.08 11.14 -10.66
C GLU A 31 -7.72 11.87 -10.57
N THR A 32 -7.07 11.83 -9.40
CA THR A 32 -5.77 12.50 -9.18
C THR A 32 -4.69 11.92 -10.09
N THR A 33 -3.92 12.80 -10.71
CA THR A 33 -2.79 12.46 -11.58
C THR A 33 -1.46 12.63 -10.88
N ILE A 34 -0.38 12.11 -11.49
CA ILE A 34 0.98 12.32 -10.99
C ILE A 34 1.35 13.82 -11.07
N GLU A 35 0.89 14.50 -12.12
CA GLU A 35 1.08 15.94 -12.32
C GLU A 35 0.44 16.76 -11.20
N ASP A 36 -0.75 16.36 -10.72
CA ASP A 36 -1.40 17.01 -9.57
C ASP A 36 -0.54 16.90 -8.32
N LEU A 37 0.10 15.74 -8.07
CA LEU A 37 0.99 15.57 -6.91
C LEU A 37 2.19 16.52 -6.96
N TYR A 38 2.75 16.75 -8.15
CA TYR A 38 3.79 17.78 -8.34
C TYR A 38 3.25 19.18 -8.07
N GLN A 39 2.03 19.50 -8.56
CA GLN A 39 1.40 20.81 -8.34
C GLN A 39 1.05 21.06 -6.86
N PHE A 40 0.72 20.01 -6.11
CA PHE A 40 0.51 20.08 -4.66
C PHE A 40 1.81 20.29 -3.87
N GLY A 41 2.97 20.23 -4.54
CA GLY A 41 4.27 20.50 -3.92
C GLY A 41 4.88 19.30 -3.19
N PHE A 42 4.43 18.07 -3.49
CA PHE A 42 5.08 16.89 -2.94
C PHE A 42 6.49 16.71 -3.52
N GLN A 43 7.42 16.27 -2.68
CA GLN A 43 8.79 15.98 -3.10
C GLN A 43 8.83 14.74 -3.99
N GLU A 44 9.76 14.71 -4.95
CA GLU A 44 9.90 13.62 -5.94
C GLU A 44 9.93 12.23 -5.30
N HIS A 45 10.70 12.04 -4.21
CA HIS A 45 10.79 10.75 -3.53
C HIS A 45 9.46 10.29 -2.87
N ILE A 46 8.56 11.21 -2.51
CA ILE A 46 7.21 10.89 -2.02
C ILE A 46 6.34 10.42 -3.18
N ILE A 47 6.41 11.13 -4.31
CA ILE A 47 5.68 10.78 -5.53
C ILE A 47 6.13 9.40 -6.03
N ASP A 48 7.44 9.15 -6.09
CA ASP A 48 8.02 7.86 -6.45
C ASP A 48 7.51 6.71 -5.57
N ALA A 49 7.36 6.96 -4.26
CA ALA A 49 6.83 5.96 -3.33
C ALA A 49 5.33 5.69 -3.56
N ILE A 50 4.54 6.73 -3.84
CA ILE A 50 3.12 6.59 -4.19
C ILE A 50 2.97 5.81 -5.50
N VAL A 51 3.72 6.19 -6.54
CA VAL A 51 3.73 5.48 -7.83
C VAL A 51 4.18 4.02 -7.67
N ALA A 52 5.16 3.76 -6.80
CA ALA A 52 5.60 2.41 -6.48
C ALA A 52 4.50 1.55 -5.81
N LEU A 53 3.58 2.16 -5.08
CA LEU A 53 2.43 1.49 -4.44
C LEU A 53 1.25 1.28 -5.40
N THR A 54 1.05 2.21 -6.33
CA THR A 54 -0.04 2.17 -7.31
C THR A 54 0.14 1.01 -8.28
N LYS A 55 -0.78 0.07 -8.25
CA LYS A 55 -0.85 -1.10 -9.13
C LYS A 55 -1.11 -0.66 -10.57
N LYS A 56 -0.35 -1.22 -11.51
CA LYS A 56 -0.56 -0.96 -12.95
C LYS A 56 -1.64 -1.87 -13.52
N GLN A 57 -2.28 -1.42 -14.60
CA GLN A 57 -3.24 -2.23 -15.34
C GLN A 57 -2.57 -3.53 -15.82
N GLY A 58 -3.19 -4.67 -15.52
CA GLY A 58 -2.66 -5.99 -15.88
C GLY A 58 -1.66 -6.60 -14.89
N GLU A 59 -1.15 -5.83 -13.91
CA GLU A 59 -0.29 -6.42 -12.87
C GLU A 59 -1.09 -7.37 -11.97
N THR A 60 -0.45 -8.43 -11.51
CA THR A 60 -0.90 -9.23 -10.37
C THR A 60 -0.56 -8.52 -9.05
N ARG A 61 -1.18 -8.94 -7.94
CA ARG A 61 -0.84 -8.40 -6.60
C ARG A 61 0.63 -8.63 -6.25
N LEU A 62 1.18 -9.78 -6.66
CA LEU A 62 2.57 -10.14 -6.39
C LEU A 62 3.56 -9.29 -7.20
N GLU A 63 3.28 -9.03 -8.48
CA GLU A 63 4.12 -8.14 -9.31
C GLU A 63 4.14 -6.70 -8.78
N ALA A 64 2.97 -6.17 -8.42
CA ALA A 64 2.88 -4.86 -7.79
C ALA A 64 3.66 -4.81 -6.47
N ALA A 65 3.56 -5.85 -5.64
CA ALA A 65 4.32 -5.95 -4.40
C ALA A 65 5.84 -6.06 -4.62
N LEU A 66 6.29 -6.81 -5.63
CA LEU A 66 7.71 -6.91 -6.01
C LEU A 66 8.30 -5.56 -6.41
N ARG A 67 7.52 -4.76 -7.15
CA ARG A 67 7.89 -3.39 -7.54
C ARG A 67 7.90 -2.46 -6.34
N ALA A 68 6.83 -2.45 -5.54
CA ALA A 68 6.76 -1.65 -4.31
C ALA A 68 7.91 -1.95 -3.35
N ARG A 69 8.36 -3.22 -3.26
CA ARG A 69 9.47 -3.66 -2.42
C ARG A 69 10.80 -2.97 -2.74
N GLN A 70 10.99 -2.49 -3.98
CA GLN A 70 12.23 -1.82 -4.39
C GLN A 70 12.36 -0.38 -3.85
N ASN A 71 11.23 0.25 -3.49
CA ASN A 71 11.25 1.57 -2.87
C ASN A 71 11.12 1.41 -1.34
N PRO A 72 12.04 1.96 -0.52
CA PRO A 72 12.07 1.71 0.92
C PRO A 72 10.83 2.24 1.64
N ILE A 73 10.28 3.38 1.24
CA ILE A 73 9.08 3.97 1.84
C ILE A 73 7.85 3.14 1.42
N ALA A 74 7.73 2.85 0.13
CA ALA A 74 6.64 2.03 -0.41
C ALA A 74 6.60 0.63 0.23
N ARG A 75 7.75 0.00 0.46
CA ARG A 75 7.82 -1.32 1.13
C ARG A 75 7.19 -1.28 2.52
N VAL A 76 7.53 -0.28 3.33
CA VAL A 76 7.00 -0.11 4.69
C VAL A 76 5.50 0.17 4.66
N VAL A 77 5.06 1.06 3.77
CA VAL A 77 3.63 1.38 3.63
C VAL A 77 2.84 0.19 3.12
N LYS A 78 3.36 -0.57 2.15
CA LYS A 78 2.70 -1.77 1.64
C LYS A 78 2.56 -2.84 2.72
N LEU A 79 3.57 -2.99 3.57
CA LEU A 79 3.48 -3.91 4.71
C LEU A 79 2.38 -3.47 5.69
N ALA A 80 2.25 -2.18 5.98
CA ALA A 80 1.19 -1.65 6.84
C ALA A 80 -0.21 -1.79 6.22
N ASP A 81 -0.37 -1.51 4.92
CA ASP A 81 -1.60 -1.74 4.16
C ASP A 81 -2.03 -3.22 4.22
N ILE A 82 -1.11 -4.13 3.94
CA ILE A 82 -1.37 -5.57 4.00
C ILE A 82 -1.77 -6.00 5.42
N ASN A 83 -1.08 -5.51 6.45
CA ASN A 83 -1.45 -5.82 7.83
C ASN A 83 -2.85 -5.28 8.21
N ASP A 84 -3.21 -4.05 7.78
CA ASP A 84 -4.58 -3.53 7.98
C ASP A 84 -5.60 -4.43 7.27
N ASN A 85 -5.33 -4.81 6.02
CA ASN A 85 -6.21 -5.63 5.21
C ASN A 85 -6.38 -7.07 5.72
N MET A 86 -5.37 -7.62 6.41
CA MET A 86 -5.43 -8.95 7.02
C MET A 86 -6.25 -9.00 8.32
N ASP A 87 -6.63 -7.85 8.89
CA ASP A 87 -7.44 -7.81 10.11
C ASP A 87 -8.91 -8.19 9.83
N LEU A 88 -9.18 -9.49 9.97
CA LEU A 88 -10.51 -10.09 9.85
C LEU A 88 -11.46 -9.72 11.00
N SER A 89 -10.97 -9.22 12.13
CA SER A 89 -11.83 -8.86 13.28
C SER A 89 -12.82 -7.73 12.94
N ARG A 90 -12.54 -6.98 11.87
CA ARG A 90 -13.38 -5.91 11.32
C ARG A 90 -14.54 -6.42 10.47
N ILE A 91 -14.53 -7.70 10.11
CA ILE A 91 -15.57 -8.33 9.28
C ILE A 91 -16.47 -9.15 10.21
N GLN A 92 -17.73 -8.71 10.38
CA GLN A 92 -18.67 -9.34 11.31
C GLN A 92 -18.92 -10.84 10.99
N SER A 93 -18.96 -11.19 9.70
CA SER A 93 -19.20 -12.56 9.23
C SER A 93 -18.30 -12.87 8.02
N PRO A 94 -17.02 -13.24 8.24
CA PRO A 94 -16.08 -13.51 7.16
C PRO A 94 -16.55 -14.64 6.24
N THR A 95 -16.37 -14.45 4.94
CA THR A 95 -16.74 -15.39 3.89
C THR A 95 -15.53 -16.19 3.39
N VAL A 96 -15.76 -17.23 2.60
CA VAL A 96 -14.69 -17.99 1.94
C VAL A 96 -13.76 -17.08 1.12
N LYS A 97 -14.31 -16.07 0.44
CA LYS A 97 -13.53 -15.10 -0.34
C LYS A 97 -12.58 -14.26 0.53
N ASP A 98 -12.97 -13.95 1.77
CA ASP A 98 -12.11 -13.20 2.70
C ASP A 98 -10.92 -14.06 3.12
N PHE A 99 -11.13 -15.35 3.37
CA PHE A 99 -10.05 -16.30 3.67
C PHE A 99 -9.14 -16.57 2.47
N GLU A 100 -9.68 -16.61 1.24
CA GLU A 100 -8.89 -16.71 0.02
C GLU A 100 -8.01 -15.47 -0.16
N ARG A 101 -8.58 -14.26 0.01
CA ARG A 101 -7.84 -13.00 -0.04
C ARG A 101 -6.76 -12.92 1.05
N LEU A 102 -7.03 -13.47 2.25
CA LEU A 102 -6.05 -13.56 3.33
C LEU A 102 -4.80 -14.37 2.91
N LYS A 103 -4.97 -15.47 2.17
CA LYS A 103 -3.84 -16.27 1.67
C LYS A 103 -2.98 -15.48 0.69
N GLU A 104 -3.60 -14.71 -0.21
CA GLU A 104 -2.87 -13.83 -1.12
C GLU A 104 -2.11 -12.73 -0.36
N TYR A 105 -2.72 -12.16 0.68
CA TYR A 105 -2.06 -11.17 1.53
C TYR A 105 -0.89 -11.74 2.32
N GLN A 106 -0.97 -12.99 2.78
CA GLN A 106 0.14 -13.69 3.42
C GLN A 106 1.33 -13.83 2.45
N GLN A 107 1.09 -14.24 1.20
CA GLN A 107 2.15 -14.34 0.18
C GLN A 107 2.84 -13.00 -0.09
N VAL A 108 2.05 -11.92 -0.20
CA VAL A 108 2.60 -10.58 -0.38
C VAL A 108 3.40 -10.13 0.84
N ARG A 109 2.91 -10.38 2.05
CA ARG A 109 3.59 -10.04 3.31
C ARG A 109 4.94 -10.75 3.41
N ASP A 110 4.97 -12.04 3.14
CA ASP A 110 6.20 -12.84 3.20
C ASP A 110 7.24 -12.32 2.19
N LEU A 111 6.80 -12.01 0.96
CA LEU A 111 7.65 -11.38 -0.04
C LEU A 111 8.25 -10.05 0.44
N LEU A 112 7.44 -9.20 1.07
CA LEU A 112 7.89 -7.90 1.59
C LEU A 112 8.84 -8.03 2.78
N LEU A 113 8.86 -9.14 3.50
CA LEU A 113 9.75 -9.37 4.65
C LEU A 113 11.10 -9.98 4.27
N LEU A 114 11.21 -10.62 3.10
CA LEU A 114 12.49 -11.16 2.62
C LEU A 114 13.55 -10.04 2.52
N GLN A 115 14.70 -10.26 3.18
CA GLN A 115 15.87 -9.41 3.00
C GLN A 115 16.52 -9.74 1.65
N ASN A 116 17.00 -8.73 0.92
CA ASN A 116 17.86 -8.98 -0.21
C ASN A 116 19.14 -9.62 0.34
N VAL A 117 19.38 -10.90 0.01
CA VAL A 117 20.65 -11.57 0.25
C VAL A 117 21.70 -10.99 -0.69
#